data_AF-A0A410MA87-F1
#
_entry.id   AF-A0A410MA87-F1
#
_cell.length_a   1.000
_cell.length_b   1.000
_cell.length_c   1.000
_cell.angle_alpha   90.00
_cell.angle_beta   90.00
_cell.angle_gamma   90.00
#
_symmetry.space_group_name_H-M   'P 1'
#
loop_
_entity.id
_entity.type
_entity.pdbx_description
1 polymer ?
#
loop_
_entity_poly.entity_id
_entity_poly.type
_entity_poly.pdbx_seq_one_letter_code
_entity_poly.pdbx_strand_id
1 'polypeptide(L)' 'MKDYEVGSLIKNHCKNCYNDEQRIIKMVPKEFSEKVVHTLWTQCTSCGQNHTRFIQINN' A
#
# COMPACT_ATOMS: atom_id res chain seq x y z
N MET A 1 -2.70 -9.42 -12.05
CA MET A 1 -2.91 -9.00 -10.65
C MET A 1 -1.89 -7.92 -10.33
N LYS A 2 -2.22 -6.89 -9.55
CA LYS A 2 -1.17 -6.00 -9.03
C LYS A 2 -0.59 -6.71 -7.81
N ASP A 3 0.52 -7.39 -8.00
CA ASP A 3 1.19 -8.10 -6.93
C ASP A 3 1.79 -7.05 -5.99
N TYR A 4 1.15 -6.87 -4.83
CA TYR A 4 1.59 -5.94 -3.81
C TYR A 4 2.75 -6.57 -3.02
N GLU A 5 3.89 -6.71 -3.68
CA GLU A 5 5.10 -7.27 -3.09
C GLU A 5 5.84 -6.23 -2.25
N VAL A 6 6.33 -6.64 -1.08
CA VAL A 6 7.15 -5.76 -0.22
C VAL A 6 8.43 -5.39 -0.96
N GLY A 7 8.74 -4.09 -1.01
CA GLY A 7 9.88 -3.54 -1.74
C GLY A 7 9.51 -2.97 -3.10
N SER A 8 8.38 -3.38 -3.69
CA SER A 8 7.93 -2.91 -5.01
C SER A 8 7.46 -1.46 -5.01
N LEU A 9 7.69 -0.78 -6.12
CA LEU A 9 7.25 0.60 -6.35
C LEU A 9 5.85 0.62 -6.96
N ILE A 10 5.03 1.54 -6.48
CA ILE A 10 3.69 1.79 -7.02
C ILE A 10 3.53 3.26 -7.36
N LYS A 11 2.77 3.52 -8.43
CA LYS A 11 2.25 4.86 -8.71
C LYS A 11 1.12 5.17 -7.73
N ASN A 12 1.39 6.04 -6.78
CA ASN A 12 0.42 6.53 -5.81
C ASN A 12 0.83 7.89 -5.27
N HIS A 13 -0.15 8.77 -5.10
CA HIS A 13 0.09 10.14 -4.69
C HIS A 13 0.37 10.27 -3.19
N CYS A 14 1.51 10.84 -2.82
CA CYS A 14 1.83 11.19 -1.44
C CYS A 14 1.01 12.40 -0.98
N LYS A 15 0.18 12.22 0.06
CA LYS A 15 -0.62 13.31 0.63
C LYS A 15 0.19 14.40 1.34
N ASN A 16 1.51 14.20 1.52
CA ASN A 16 2.40 15.14 2.19
C ASN A 16 3.22 16.00 1.21
N CYS A 17 3.87 15.37 0.23
CA CYS A 17 4.79 16.06 -0.70
C CYS A 17 4.35 16.00 -2.17
N TYR A 18 3.19 15.41 -2.45
CA TYR A 18 2.60 15.33 -3.80
C TYR A 18 3.41 14.52 -4.83
N ASN A 19 4.49 13.83 -4.42
CA ASN A 19 5.19 12.87 -5.27
C ASN A 19 4.32 11.64 -5.57
N ASP A 20 4.38 11.14 -6.80
CA ASP A 20 3.51 10.05 -7.29
C ASP A 20 4.11 8.65 -7.16
N GLU A 21 5.21 8.50 -6.44
CA GLU A 21 5.86 7.22 -6.22
C GLU A 21 5.93 6.87 -4.74
N GLN A 22 5.55 5.63 -4.43
CA GLN A 22 5.65 5.05 -3.11
C GLN A 22 6.15 3.61 -3.19
N ARG A 23 6.93 3.20 -2.19
CA ARG A 23 7.40 1.82 -2.00
C ARG A 23 6.45 1.08 -1.07
N ILE A 24 6.12 -0.17 -1.38
CA ILE A 24 5.40 -1.06 -0.46
C ILE A 24 6.37 -1.49 0.64
N ILE A 25 6.01 -1.28 1.90
CA ILE A 25 6.86 -1.62 3.05
C ILE A 25 6.28 -2.76 3.89
N LYS A 26 4.96 -2.97 3.84
CA LYS A 26 4.30 -4.05 4.57
C LYS A 26 2.92 -4.32 3.98
N MET A 27 2.51 -5.58 4.04
CA MET A 27 1.14 -5.99 3.77
C MET A 27 0.65 -6.85 4.93
N VAL A 28 -0.53 -6.53 5.48
CA VAL A 28 -1.09 -7.26 6.62
C VAL A 28 -2.51 -7.69 6.28
N PRO A 29 -2.82 -9.00 6.30
CA PRO A 29 -4.20 -9.45 6.14
C PRO A 29 -5.03 -8.98 7.33
N LYS A 30 -6.26 -8.57 7.04
CA LYS A 30 -7.28 -8.21 8.03
C LYS A 30 -8.56 -8.95 7.67
N GLU A 31 -8.88 -9.94 8.48
CA GLU A 31 -10.07 -10.75 8.34
C GLU A 31 -11.27 -9.97 8.89
N PHE A 32 -12.27 -9.78 8.04
CA PHE A 32 -13.61 -9.37 8.45
C PHE A 32 -14.54 -10.57 8.29
N SER A 33 -15.66 -10.57 9.02
CA SER A 33 -16.64 -11.67 9.03
C SER A 33 -17.08 -12.15 7.64
N GLU A 34 -17.08 -11.25 6.65
CA GLU A 34 -17.58 -11.53 5.29
C GLU A 34 -16.48 -11.53 4.21
N LYS A 35 -15.27 -11.05 4.53
CA LYS A 35 -14.18 -10.91 3.54
C LYS A 35 -12.81 -10.71 4.18
N VAL A 36 -11.78 -11.17 3.49
CA VAL A 36 -10.39 -10.83 3.81
C VAL A 36 -10.01 -9.58 3.00
N VAL A 37 -9.65 -8.51 3.70
CA VAL A 37 -8.99 -7.34 3.08
C VAL A 37 -7.57 -7.26 3.61
N HIS A 38 -6.71 -6.48 2.97
CA HIS A 38 -5.34 -6.29 3.42
C HIS A 38 -5.09 -4.81 3.69
N THR A 39 -4.39 -4.51 4.79
CA THR A 39 -3.80 -3.20 5.00
C THR A 39 -2.47 -3.16 4.25
N LEU A 40 -2.41 -2.30 3.24
CA LEU A 40 -1.19 -1.99 2.51
C LEU A 40 -0.51 -0.79 3.16
N TRP A 41 0.74 -0.97 3.55
CA TRP A 41 1.61 0.09 4.04
C TRP A 41 2.58 0.49 2.94
N THR A 42 2.65 1.78 2.67
CA THR A 42 3.55 2.35 1.67
C THR A 42 4.34 3.50 2.26
N GLN A 43 5.53 3.74 1.73
CA GLN A 43 6.39 4.86 2.09
C GLN A 43 6.65 5.70 0.84
N CYS A 44 6.48 7.01 0.93
CA CYS A 44 6.87 7.92 -0.15
C CYS A 44 8.37 7.85 -0.38
N THR A 45 8.79 7.64 -1.64
CA THR A 45 10.21 7.56 -2.01
C THR A 45 10.92 8.91 -1.94
N SER A 46 10.18 10.01 -1.93
CA SER A 46 10.72 11.37 -1.85
C SER A 46 10.84 11.88 -0.41
N CYS A 47 9.74 11.89 0.36
CA CYS A 47 9.73 12.51 1.70
C CYS A 47 9.75 11.51 2.87
N GLY A 48 9.77 10.20 2.60
CA GLY A 48 9.79 9.16 3.64
C GLY A 48 8.47 9.02 4.42
N GLN A 49 7.43 9.80 4.11
CA GLN A 49 6.14 9.72 4.79
C GLN A 49 5.49 8.36 4.54
N ASN A 50 5.03 7.73 5.62
CA ASN A 50 4.28 6.48 5.56
C ASN A 50 2.79 6.75 5.33
N HIS A 51 2.16 5.89 4.54
CA HIS A 51 0.75 5.89 4.24
C HIS A 51 0.17 4.48 4.38
N THR A 52 -1.13 4.41 4.65
CA THR A 52 -1.87 3.16 4.74
C THR A 52 -3.14 3.21 3.92
N ARG A 53 -3.52 2.10 3.31
CA ARG A 53 -4.84 1.93 2.67
C ARG A 53 -5.30 0.48 2.73
N PHE A 54 -6.61 0.27 2.68
CA PHE A 54 -7.19 -1.05 2.51
C PHE A 54 -7.21 -1.43 1.03
N ILE A 55 -6.84 -2.67 0.74
CA ILE A 55 -6.94 -3.26 -0.59
C ILE A 55 -7.59 -4.63 -0.49
N GLN A 56 -8.36 -4.99 -1.50
CA GLN A 56 -8.90 -6.34 -1.66
C GLN A 56 -8.11 -7.01 -2.77
N ILE A 57 -7.54 -8.19 -2.49
CA ILE A 57 -6.97 -9.06 -3.51
C ILE A 57 -8.11 -9.98 -3.92
N ASN A 58 -8.60 -9.83 -5.16
CA ASN A 58 -9.51 -10.81 -5.74
C ASN A 58 -8.63 -11.96 -6.27
N ASN A 59 -8.81 -13.16 -5.71
CA ASN A 59 -8.24 -14.40 -6.25
C ASN A 59 -8.91 -14.76 -7.58
#